data_AF-A0A5C7XYJ4-F1
#
_entry.id   AF-A0A5C7XYJ4-F1
#
_cell.length_a   1.000
_cell.length_b   1.000
_cell.length_c   1.000
_cell.angle_alpha   90.00
_cell.angle_beta   90.00
_cell.angle_gamma   90.00
#
_symmetry.space_group_name_H-M   'P 1'
#
loop_
_entity.id
_entity.type
_entity.pdbx_description
1 polymer ?
#
loop_
_entity_poly.entity_id
_entity_poly.type
_entity_poly.pdbx_seq_one_letter_code
_entity_poly.pdbx_strand_id
1 'polypeptide(L)' 'MSSMHWAPLDGDRYRAVGERAVYTITHSNEAYWLDARDRYGFTLFDLPVRGKHCPTYPAAQEEAERIDKKRPRVGEMSCV' A
#
# COMPACT_ATOMS: atom_id res chain seq x y z
N MET A 1 11.45 -12.57 -7.10
CA MET A 1 10.67 -11.74 -6.16
C MET A 1 10.97 -10.29 -6.51
N SER A 2 10.07 -9.59 -7.22
CA SER A 2 10.22 -8.13 -7.34
C SER A 2 9.83 -7.54 -5.99
N SER A 3 10.81 -6.98 -5.29
CA SER A 3 10.60 -6.24 -4.06
C SER A 3 10.40 -4.79 -4.44
N MET A 4 9.30 -4.20 -4.00
CA MET A 4 9.05 -2.79 -4.22
C MET A 4 10.19 -1.96 -3.63
N HIS A 5 10.72 -1.02 -4.41
CA HIS A 5 11.75 -0.12 -3.93
C HIS A 5 11.10 1.05 -3.18
N TRP A 6 11.32 1.09 -1.87
CA TRP A 6 10.83 2.16 -1.01
C TRP A 6 11.86 3.29 -0.93
N ALA A 7 11.42 4.50 -1.22
CA ALA A 7 12.20 5.72 -1.11
C ALA A 7 11.52 6.70 -0.14
N PRO A 8 12.29 7.46 0.66
CA PRO A 8 11.73 8.55 1.45
C PRO A 8 11.18 9.64 0.52
N LEU A 9 10.02 10.22 0.86
CA LEU A 9 9.45 11.38 0.17
C LEU A 9 9.73 12.66 0.94
N ASP A 10 9.13 12.79 2.12
CA ASP A 10 9.19 13.96 2.99
C ASP A 10 8.79 13.57 4.42
N GLY A 11 9.55 14.05 5.42
CA GLY A 11 9.30 13.71 6.84
C GLY A 11 9.21 12.20 7.08
N ASP A 12 8.12 11.76 7.71
CA ASP A 12 7.85 10.34 8.00
C ASP A 12 7.08 9.61 6.89
N ARG A 13 7.21 10.06 5.63
CA ARG A 13 6.55 9.47 4.46
C ARG A 13 7.52 8.71 3.57
N TYR A 14 7.08 7.53 3.16
CA TYR A 14 7.83 6.63 2.29
C TYR A 14 6.98 6.26 1.09
N ARG A 15 7.58 6.13 -0.09
CA ARG A 15 6.89 5.78 -1.32
C ARG A 15 7.54 4.61 -2.01
N ALA A 16 6.72 3.73 -2.55
CA ALA A 16 7.15 2.72 -3.50
C ALA A 16 6.27 2.76 -4.75
N VAL A 17 6.87 2.37 -5.88
CA VAL A 17 6.13 2.07 -7.10
C VAL A 17 6.07 0.55 -7.21
N GLY A 18 4.86 0.00 -7.06
CA GLY A 18 4.59 -1.40 -7.34
C GLY A 18 4.21 -1.63 -8.79
N GLU A 19 3.90 -2.86 -9.14
CA GLU A 19 3.50 -3.22 -10.50
C GLU A 19 2.17 -2.57 -10.90
N ARG A 20 1.33 -2.20 -9.93
CA ARG A 20 -0.05 -1.75 -10.17
C ARG A 20 -0.39 -0.38 -9.66
N ALA A 21 0.27 0.03 -8.58
CA ALA A 21 -0.04 1.26 -7.89
C ALA A 21 1.23 1.89 -7.34
N VAL A 22 1.11 3.18 -7.04
CA VAL A 22 2.05 3.91 -6.22
C VAL A 22 1.56 3.80 -4.79
N TYR A 23 2.39 3.26 -3.91
CA TYR A 23 2.08 3.12 -2.49
C TYR A 23 2.81 4.18 -1.70
N THR A 24 2.12 4.78 -0.73
CA THR A 24 2.70 5.74 0.22
C THR A 24 2.41 5.26 1.64
N ILE A 25 3.46 5.11 2.43
CA ILE A 25 3.36 4.85 3.87
C ILE A 25 3.56 6.18 4.61
N THR A 26 2.65 6.52 5.51
CA THR A 26 2.73 7.73 6.34
C THR A 26 2.64 7.33 7.82
N HIS A 27 3.59 7.76 8.64
CA HIS A 27 3.45 7.65 10.09
C HIS A 27 2.69 8.86 10.64
N SER A 28 1.58 8.62 11.34
CA SER A 28 0.73 9.67 11.92
C SER A 28 -0.03 9.13 13.12
N ASN A 29 -0.06 9.90 14.22
CA ASN A 29 -0.78 9.57 15.46
C ASN A 29 -0.47 8.14 15.97
N GLU A 30 0.82 7.80 16.07
CA GLU A 30 1.32 6.48 16.53
C GLU A 30 0.91 5.29 15.64
N ALA A 31 0.37 5.55 14.44
CA ALA A 31 -0.04 4.53 13.49
C ALA A 31 0.64 4.75 12.12
N TYR A 32 0.87 3.65 11.41
CA TYR A 32 1.27 3.70 10.00
C TYR A 32 0.03 3.60 9.11
N TRP A 33 -0.06 4.49 8.15
CA TRP A 33 -1.09 4.55 7.13
C TRP A 33 -0.53 4.11 5.80
N LEU A 34 -1.31 3.38 5.02
CA LEU A 34 -0.98 2.93 3.68
C LEU A 34 -2.00 3.48 2.68
N ASP A 35 -1.54 4.42 1.85
CA ASP A 35 -2.27 4.96 0.70
C ASP A 35 -1.77 4.26 -0.57
N ALA A 36 -2.68 3.85 -1.44
CA ALA A 36 -2.37 3.33 -2.75
C ALA A 36 -3.08 4.13 -3.82
N ARG A 37 -2.34 4.59 -4.82
CA ARG A 37 -2.85 5.35 -5.96
C ARG A 37 -2.55 4.65 -7.26
N ASP A 38 -3.48 4.70 -8.20
CA ASP A 38 -3.23 4.20 -9.54
C ASP A 38 -2.22 5.08 -10.30
N ARG A 39 -1.88 4.68 -11.53
CA ARG A 39 -0.95 5.41 -12.40
C ARG A 39 -1.39 6.83 -12.80
N TYR A 40 -2.67 7.16 -12.61
CA TYR A 40 -3.24 8.47 -12.89
C TYR A 40 -3.37 9.32 -11.62
N GLY A 41 -3.00 8.79 -10.47
CA GLY A 41 -3.05 9.47 -9.18
C GLY A 41 -4.39 9.34 -8.45
N PHE A 42 -5.33 8.51 -8.93
CA PHE A 42 -6.58 8.25 -8.21
C PHE A 42 -6.31 7.32 -7.03
N THR A 43 -6.84 7.67 -5.86
CA THR A 43 -6.77 6.84 -4.66
C THR A 43 -7.58 5.56 -4.86
N LEU A 44 -6.90 4.42 -4.75
CA LEU A 44 -7.51 3.10 -4.72
C LEU A 44 -7.99 2.77 -3.31
N PHE A 45 -7.15 3.05 -2.30
CA PHE A 45 -7.51 2.96 -0.88
C PHE A 45 -6.52 3.76 -0.04
N ASP A 46 -7.00 4.20 1.13
CA ASP A 46 -6.21 4.79 2.21
C ASP A 46 -6.65 4.13 3.51
N LEU A 47 -5.81 3.28 4.07
CA LEU A 47 -6.15 2.46 5.23
C LEU A 47 -5.07 2.59 6.30
N PRO A 48 -5.44 2.75 7.57
CA PRO A 48 -4.48 2.55 8.64
C PRO A 48 -4.08 1.07 8.64
N VAL A 49 -2.81 0.79 8.89
CA VAL A 49 -2.31 -0.59 9.07
C VAL A 49 -2.80 -1.11 10.43
N ARG A 50 -4.12 -1.32 10.53
CA ARG A 50 -4.82 -1.82 11.71
C ARG A 50 -4.87 -3.35 11.65
N GLY A 51 -4.53 -3.99 12.76
CA GLY A 51 -4.64 -5.45 12.93
C GLY A 51 -3.33 -6.19 13.17
N LYS A 52 -2.17 -5.52 13.14
CA LYS A 52 -0.91 -6.11 13.65
C LYS A 52 -0.66 -5.60 15.07
N HIS A 53 -0.19 -6.49 15.95
CA HIS A 53 0.10 -6.21 17.36
C HIS A 53 1.11 -5.05 17.55
N CYS A 54 1.86 -4.71 16.50
CA CYS A 54 2.66 -3.50 16.37
C CYS A 54 2.45 -2.92 14.96
N PRO A 55 1.81 -1.75 14.78
CA PRO A 55 1.80 -1.05 13.50
C PRO A 55 3.20 -0.49 13.27
N THR A 56 4.03 -1.19 12.52
CA THR A 56 5.40 -0.80 12.22
C THR A 56 5.57 -0.53 10.73
N TYR A 57 6.62 0.22 10.37
CA TYR A 57 6.99 0.45 8.98
C TYR A 57 7.12 -0.87 8.17
N PRO A 58 7.82 -1.92 8.64
CA PRO A 58 7.86 -3.20 7.93
C PRO A 58 6.50 -3.85 7.72
N ALA A 59 5.59 -3.75 8.70
CA ALA A 59 4.24 -4.29 8.56
C ALA A 59 3.45 -3.60 7.43
N ALA A 60 3.64 -2.29 7.26
CA ALA A 60 3.05 -1.52 6.18
C ALA A 60 3.64 -1.89 4.81
N GLN A 61 4.96 -2.14 4.74
CA GLN A 61 5.62 -2.61 3.51
C GLN A 61 5.11 -3.99 3.09
N GLU A 62 5.02 -4.94 4.02
CA GLU A 62 4.49 -6.29 3.76
C GLU A 62 3.06 -6.25 3.24
N GLU A 63 2.22 -5.38 3.83
CA GLU A 63 0.82 -5.24 3.42
C GLU A 63 0.69 -4.65 2.02
N ALA A 64 1.49 -3.63 1.70
CA ALA A 64 1.58 -3.09 0.35
C ALA A 64 2.02 -4.15 -0.66
N GLU A 65 3.05 -4.94 -0.34
CA GLU A 65 3.51 -6.04 -1.20
C GLU A 65 2.44 -7.12 -1.39
N ARG A 66 1.71 -7.46 -0.34
CA ARG A 66 0.62 -8.43 -0.39
C ARG A 66 -0.47 -7.94 -1.34
N ILE A 67 -0.83 -6.66 -1.27
CA ILE A 67 -1.86 -6.05 -2.12
C ILE A 67 -1.39 -5.98 -3.57
N ASP A 68 -0.14 -5.56 -3.82
CA ASP A 68 0.43 -5.45 -5.17
C ASP A 68 0.48 -6.82 -5.87
N LYS A 69 0.88 -7.86 -5.12
CA LYS A 69 0.95 -9.25 -5.60
C LYS A 69 -0.41 -9.94 -5.70
N LYS A 70 -1.45 -9.46 -4.97
CA LYS A 70 -2.78 -10.09 -4.97
C LYS A 70 -3.37 -9.99 -6.36
N ARG A 71 -3.27 -11.05 -7.17
CA ARG A 71 -3.93 -11.15 -8.50
C ARG A 71 -5.38 -10.64 -8.38
N PRO A 72 -5.86 -9.75 -9.29
CA PRO A 72 -7.29 -9.58 -9.40
C PRO A 72 -7.85 -10.98 -9.65
N ARG A 73 -8.82 -11.41 -8.84
CA ARG A 73 -9.60 -12.59 -9.23
C ARG A 73 -10.27 -12.18 -10.53
N VAL A 74 -9.77 -12.70 -11.65
CA VAL A 74 -10.53 -12.68 -12.90
C VAL A 74 -11.74 -13.58 -12.62
N GLY A 75 -12.91 -12.97 -12.48
CA GLY A 75 -14.15 -13.54 -11.95
C GLY A 75 -14.46 -12.92 -10.59
N GLU A 76 -15.41 -12.00 -10.42
CA GLU A 76 -16.74 -11.89 -11.02
C GLU A 76 -17.04 -10.42 -11.37
N MET A 77 -16.99 -10.05 -12.65
CA MET A 77 -17.98 -9.11 -13.20
C MET A 77 -19.17 -9.97 -13.63
N SER A 78 -19.97 -10.38 -12.66
CA SER A 78 -21.34 -10.79 -12.98
C SER A 78 -22.12 -9.49 -13.12
N CYS A 79 -22.43 -9.12 -14.36
CA CYS A 79 -23.56 -8.26 -14.62
C CYS A 79 -24.80 -8.99 -14.06
N VAL A 80 -25.30 -8.54 -12.91
CA VAL A 80 -26.68 -8.74 -12.44
C VAL A 80 -27.11 -7.50 -11.70
#